data_AF-A0A955A9N0-F1
#
_entry.id   AF-A0A955A9N0-F1
#
_cell.length_a   1.000
_cell.length_b   1.000
_cell.length_c   1.000
_cell.angle_alpha   90.00
_cell.angle_beta   90.00
_cell.angle_gamma   90.00
#
_symmetry.space_group_name_H-M   'P 1'
#
loop_
_entity.id
_entity.type
_entity.pdbx_description
1 polymer ?
#
loop_
_entity_poly.entity_id
_entity_poly.type
_entity_poly.pdbx_seq_one_letter_code
_entity_poly.pdbx_strand_id
1 'polypeptide(L)'
;FYALVLSLEQRPHLRMLDVAHQFVMVSLQSALKSLLPRLEFNGTCDLVVSGRKVSGNSVRLVRDWMLYHGTLLLNMDLSLADRLLKHPPREPEYRGGRSHADFLANLQIPYSAVAAALRSHWQADSQCDSVPARRIESLVRDKYSQQAWNLAR
;
A
#
# COMPACT_ATOMS: atom_id res chain seq x y z
N PHE A 1 -2.77 -1.95 -6.93
CA PHE A 1 -1.70 -1.28 -6.14
C PHE A 1 -1.86 0.22 -6.29
N TYR A 2 -1.28 1.00 -5.38
CA TYR A 2 -1.16 2.45 -5.49
C TYR A 2 0.26 2.87 -5.09
N ALA A 3 0.69 4.04 -5.53
CA ALA A 3 1.95 4.65 -5.13
C ALA A 3 1.79 6.18 -5.02
N LEU A 4 2.39 6.76 -4.00
CA LEU A 4 2.48 8.19 -3.73
C LEU A 4 3.96 8.55 -3.73
N VAL A 5 4.31 9.59 -4.50
CA VAL A 5 5.64 10.19 -4.46
C VAL A 5 5.48 11.61 -3.95
N LEU A 6 5.87 11.85 -2.70
CA LEU A 6 5.66 13.11 -2.00
C LEU A 6 6.98 13.81 -1.70
N SER A 7 7.03 15.12 -1.90
CA SER A 7 8.18 15.95 -1.51
C SER A 7 8.23 16.11 0.01
N LEU A 8 9.36 15.75 0.60
CA LEU A 8 9.67 15.94 2.02
C LEU A 8 10.10 17.37 2.33
N GLU A 9 10.50 18.17 1.35
CA GLU A 9 10.73 19.61 1.55
C GLU A 9 9.41 20.34 1.84
N GLN A 10 8.36 19.99 1.10
CA GLN A 10 7.01 20.53 1.35
C GLN A 10 6.36 19.93 2.60
N ARG A 11 6.83 18.75 3.03
CA ARG A 11 6.22 17.97 4.12
C ARG A 11 7.30 17.37 5.04
N PRO A 12 8.08 18.21 5.75
CA PRO A 12 9.25 17.75 6.50
C PRO A 12 8.92 16.79 7.64
N HIS A 13 7.71 16.89 8.21
CA HIS A 13 7.21 15.98 9.24
C HIS A 13 7.10 14.53 8.76
N LEU A 14 6.96 14.28 7.45
CA LEU A 14 6.89 12.92 6.89
C LEU A 14 8.25 12.20 6.84
N ARG A 15 9.33 12.83 7.33
CA ARG A 15 10.60 12.15 7.61
C ARG A 15 10.50 11.16 8.77
N MET A 16 9.52 11.36 9.66
CA MET A 16 9.19 10.44 10.74
C MET A 16 8.25 9.35 10.22
N LEU A 17 8.64 8.07 10.34
CA LEU A 17 7.94 6.95 9.68
C LEU A 17 6.53 6.71 10.22
N ASP A 18 6.35 6.84 11.53
CA ASP A 18 5.06 6.79 12.21
C ASP A 18 4.12 7.89 11.70
N VAL A 19 4.62 9.11 11.58
CA VAL A 19 3.87 10.25 11.01
C VAL A 19 3.54 10.01 9.53
N ALA A 20 4.48 9.46 8.75
CA ALA A 20 4.26 9.11 7.35
C ALA A 20 3.17 8.05 7.18
N HIS A 21 3.18 6.99 7.99
CA HIS A 21 2.14 5.98 7.97
C HIS A 21 0.79 6.56 8.38
N GLN A 22 0.72 7.28 9.50
CA GLN A 22 -0.51 7.93 9.97
C GLN A 22 -1.10 8.83 8.88
N PHE A 23 -0.27 9.68 8.27
CA PHE A 23 -0.67 10.60 7.21
C PHE A 23 -1.33 9.85 6.04
N VAL A 24 -0.67 8.84 5.48
CA VAL A 24 -1.21 8.09 4.34
C VAL A 24 -2.44 7.27 4.73
N MET A 25 -2.46 6.64 5.90
CA MET A 25 -3.59 5.82 6.35
C MET A 25 -4.84 6.67 6.57
N VAL A 26 -4.71 7.83 7.21
CA VAL A 26 -5.82 8.78 7.41
C VAL A 26 -6.31 9.33 6.06
N SER A 27 -5.41 9.66 5.13
CA SER A 27 -5.80 10.09 3.79
C SER A 27 -6.58 9.02 3.03
N LEU A 28 -6.13 7.75 3.05
CA LEU A 28 -6.85 6.66 2.40
C LEU A 28 -8.22 6.40 3.05
N GLN A 29 -8.29 6.42 4.37
CA GLN A 29 -9.55 6.27 5.10
C GLN A 29 -10.53 7.39 4.73
N SER A 30 -10.04 8.64 4.69
CA SER A 30 -10.83 9.80 4.30
C SER A 30 -11.34 9.69 2.85
N ALA A 31 -10.45 9.34 1.91
CA ALA A 31 -10.80 9.17 0.51
C ALA A 31 -11.87 8.09 0.29
N LEU A 32 -11.79 6.99 1.04
CA LEU A 32 -12.67 5.84 0.87
C LEU A 32 -13.90 5.85 1.79
N LYS A 33 -14.06 6.87 2.64
CA LYS A 33 -15.09 6.92 3.69
C LYS A 33 -16.51 6.73 3.17
N SER A 34 -16.85 7.31 2.00
CA SER A 34 -18.17 7.18 1.40
C SER A 34 -18.45 5.78 0.85
N LEU A 35 -17.42 5.09 0.40
CA LEU A 35 -17.51 3.72 -0.14
C LEU A 35 -17.45 2.67 0.98
N LEU A 36 -16.67 2.95 2.03
CA LEU A 36 -16.36 2.03 3.13
C LEU A 36 -16.40 2.76 4.48
N PRO A 37 -17.59 3.03 5.04
CA PRO A 37 -17.71 3.79 6.29
C PRO A 37 -17.07 3.11 7.51
N ARG A 38 -16.87 1.79 7.44
CA ARG A 38 -16.26 0.96 8.51
C ARG A 38 -14.77 0.66 8.28
N LEU A 39 -14.14 1.34 7.32
CA LEU A 39 -12.70 1.21 7.10
C LEU A 39 -11.98 1.92 8.23
N GLU A 40 -11.08 1.21 8.90
CA GLU A 40 -10.35 1.70 10.07
C GLU A 40 -8.85 1.56 9.86
N PHE A 41 -8.08 2.44 10.50
CA PHE A 41 -6.64 2.31 10.62
C PHE A 41 -6.32 1.55 11.93
N ASN A 42 -5.49 0.51 11.85
CA ASN A 42 -5.07 -0.29 13.00
C ASN A 42 -3.57 -0.61 12.94
N GLY A 43 -2.91 -0.63 14.10
CA GLY A 43 -1.47 -0.87 14.21
C GLY A 43 -0.63 0.24 13.56
N THR A 44 0.45 -0.13 12.87
CA THR A 44 1.39 0.83 12.30
C THR A 44 0.97 1.34 10.92
N CYS A 45 0.47 0.46 10.05
CA CYS A 45 0.17 0.82 8.66
C CYS A 45 -0.91 -0.05 8.02
N ASP A 46 -1.84 -0.61 8.80
CA ASP A 46 -2.86 -1.49 8.28
C ASP A 46 -4.22 -0.78 8.20
N LEU A 47 -4.90 -0.95 7.07
CA LEU A 47 -6.32 -0.68 6.99
C LEU A 47 -7.07 -1.98 7.26
N VAL A 48 -8.14 -1.89 8.05
CA VAL A 48 -8.93 -3.04 8.48
C VAL A 48 -10.42 -2.78 8.29
N VAL A 49 -11.16 -3.87 8.08
CA VAL A 49 -12.63 -3.91 8.12
C VAL A 49 -13.02 -5.07 9.01
N SER A 50 -13.82 -4.81 10.04
CA SER A 50 -14.28 -5.83 10.99
C SER A 50 -13.12 -6.67 11.56
N GLY A 51 -12.01 -6.01 11.93
CA GLY A 51 -10.83 -6.67 12.50
C GLY A 51 -10.01 -7.53 11.54
N ARG A 52 -10.26 -7.44 10.22
CA ARG A 52 -9.49 -8.13 9.16
C ARG A 52 -8.77 -7.12 8.28
N LYS A 53 -7.52 -7.42 7.94
CA LYS A 53 -6.64 -6.53 7.18
C LYS A 53 -6.98 -6.54 5.69
N VAL A 54 -7.12 -5.35 5.12
CA VAL A 54 -7.53 -5.15 3.71
C VAL A 54 -6.47 -4.40 2.90
N SER A 55 -5.35 -4.02 3.52
CA SER A 55 -4.26 -3.32 2.86
C SER A 55 -2.89 -3.88 3.24
N GLY A 56 -1.87 -3.58 2.43
CA GLY A 56 -0.47 -3.90 2.72
C GLY A 56 0.39 -2.76 2.22
N ASN A 57 1.21 -2.18 3.10
CA ASN A 57 1.85 -0.89 2.86
C ASN A 57 3.35 -0.94 3.15
N SER A 58 4.10 -0.15 2.39
CA SER A 58 5.53 0.03 2.57
C SER A 58 5.92 1.46 2.21
N VAL A 59 7.00 1.93 2.82
CA VAL A 59 7.51 3.28 2.65
C VAL A 59 9.02 3.24 2.45
N ARG A 60 9.50 4.09 1.55
CA ARG A 60 10.92 4.33 1.31
C ARG A 60 11.17 5.84 1.29
N LEU A 61 12.02 6.30 2.19
CA LEU A 61 12.49 7.68 2.25
C LEU A 61 13.84 7.79 1.54
N VAL A 62 13.98 8.72 0.60
CA VAL A 62 15.23 8.97 -0.13
C VAL A 62 15.43 10.47 -0.28
N ARG A 63 16.48 11.01 0.37
CA ARG A 63 16.81 12.45 0.38
C ARG A 63 15.57 13.29 0.72
N ASP A 64 14.97 13.92 -0.29
CA ASP A 64 13.88 14.88 -0.17
C ASP A 64 12.55 14.33 -0.71
N TRP A 65 12.48 13.02 -0.92
CA TRP A 65 11.30 12.34 -1.46
C TRP A 65 10.90 11.15 -0.60
N MET A 66 9.60 10.98 -0.44
CA MET A 66 8.98 9.78 0.10
C MET A 66 8.27 9.03 -1.02
N LEU A 67 8.63 7.76 -1.19
CA LEU A 67 7.81 6.79 -1.92
C LEU A 67 7.00 5.99 -0.90
N TYR A 68 5.69 6.19 -0.89
CA TYR A 68 4.76 5.35 -0.15
C TYR A 68 3.97 4.51 -1.15
N HIS A 69 3.95 3.20 -0.99
CA HIS A 69 3.18 2.34 -1.89
C HIS A 69 2.48 1.24 -1.13
N GLY A 70 1.41 0.73 -1.73
CA GLY A 70 0.64 -0.31 -1.10
C GLY A 70 -0.37 -0.99 -2.00
N THR A 71 -1.05 -1.95 -1.40
CA THR A 71 -2.14 -2.72 -1.99
C THR A 71 -3.40 -2.51 -1.19
N LEU A 72 -4.54 -2.47 -1.88
CA LEU A 72 -5.88 -2.66 -1.31
C LEU A 72 -6.42 -3.96 -1.89
N LEU A 73 -6.88 -4.87 -1.03
CA LEU A 73 -7.43 -6.15 -1.44
C LEU A 73 -8.87 -5.93 -1.88
N LEU A 74 -9.12 -5.91 -3.19
CA LEU A 74 -10.46 -5.66 -3.73
C LEU A 74 -11.26 -6.95 -3.88
N ASN A 75 -10.69 -7.94 -4.55
CA ASN A 75 -11.29 -9.25 -4.78
C ASN A 75 -10.22 -10.31 -5.13
N MET A 76 -9.23 -10.50 -4.24
CA MET A 76 -8.17 -11.50 -4.37
C MET A 76 -8.64 -12.87 -3.85
N ASP A 77 -8.21 -13.97 -4.48
CA ASP A 77 -8.33 -15.30 -3.87
C ASP A 77 -7.40 -15.39 -2.64
N LEU A 78 -7.95 -15.25 -1.44
CA LEU A 78 -7.21 -15.23 -0.20
C LEU A 78 -6.57 -16.59 0.14
N SER A 79 -7.05 -17.70 -0.46
CA SER A 79 -6.43 -19.01 -0.28
C SER A 79 -5.00 -19.06 -0.83
N LEU A 80 -4.68 -18.20 -1.81
CA LEU A 80 -3.32 -18.08 -2.33
C LEU A 80 -2.37 -17.52 -1.28
N ALA A 81 -2.83 -16.60 -0.42
CA ALA A 81 -1.99 -16.03 0.64
C ALA A 81 -1.56 -17.13 1.63
N ASP A 82 -2.48 -18.01 2.04
CA ASP A 82 -2.13 -19.14 2.91
C ASP A 82 -1.20 -20.15 2.26
N ARG A 83 -1.39 -20.42 0.96
CA ARG A 83 -0.56 -21.40 0.24
C ARG A 83 0.85 -20.90 -0.06
N LEU A 84 1.00 -19.60 -0.34
CA LEU A 84 2.23 -19.04 -0.88
C LEU A 84 3.06 -18.26 0.14
N LEU A 85 2.45 -17.78 1.23
CA LEU A 85 3.15 -16.96 2.23
C LEU A 85 3.40 -17.76 3.50
N LYS A 86 4.64 -17.67 4.00
CA LYS A 86 4.98 -18.15 5.34
C LYS A 86 4.30 -17.27 6.38
N HIS A 87 3.95 -17.85 7.53
CA HIS A 87 3.52 -17.06 8.68
C HIS A 87 4.64 -16.08 9.08
N PRO A 88 4.34 -14.78 9.27
CA PRO A 88 5.38 -13.81 9.55
C PRO A 88 5.94 -14.01 10.96
N PRO A 89 7.25 -13.77 11.19
CA PRO A 89 7.84 -13.87 12.52
C PRO A 89 7.40 -12.73 13.46
N ARG A 90 6.83 -11.66 12.91
CA ARG A 90 6.23 -10.54 13.64
C ARG A 90 4.86 -10.25 13.03
N GLU A 91 3.85 -10.17 13.88
CA GLU A 91 2.49 -9.82 13.50
C GLU A 91 1.93 -8.73 14.42
N PRO A 92 0.97 -7.92 13.95
CA PRO A 92 0.28 -7.02 14.85
C PRO A 92 -0.57 -7.81 15.84
N GLU A 93 -0.69 -7.32 17.07
CA GLU A 93 -1.40 -8.00 18.17
C GLU A 93 -2.82 -8.44 17.77
N TYR A 94 -3.54 -7.58 17.04
CA TYR A 94 -4.90 -7.88 16.59
C TYR A 94 -4.99 -9.03 15.58
N ARG A 95 -3.89 -9.50 14.97
CA ARG A 95 -3.91 -10.73 14.15
C ARG A 95 -4.26 -11.94 15.00
N GLY A 96 -3.77 -12.00 16.24
CA GLY A 96 -4.11 -13.05 17.21
C GLY A 96 -3.81 -14.46 16.71
N GLY A 97 -2.69 -14.66 16.01
CA GLY A 97 -2.28 -15.98 15.48
C GLY A 97 -3.12 -16.52 14.33
N ARG A 98 -4.06 -15.75 13.79
CA ARG A 98 -4.92 -16.16 12.67
C ARG A 98 -4.11 -16.51 11.41
N SER A 99 -4.62 -17.48 10.65
CA SER A 99 -4.17 -17.79 9.28
C SER A 99 -4.25 -16.55 8.38
N HIS A 100 -3.60 -16.55 7.22
CA HIS A 100 -3.74 -15.44 6.27
C HIS A 100 -5.17 -15.32 5.75
N ALA A 101 -5.85 -16.43 5.45
CA ALA A 101 -7.24 -16.37 5.00
C ALA A 101 -8.17 -15.77 6.06
N ASP A 102 -7.98 -16.10 7.34
CA ASP A 102 -8.81 -15.56 8.42
C ASP A 102 -8.45 -14.13 8.81
N PHE A 103 -7.19 -13.73 8.57
CA PHE A 103 -6.69 -12.41 8.90
C PHE A 103 -6.97 -11.37 7.82
N LEU A 104 -6.84 -11.73 6.55
CA LEU A 104 -7.06 -10.83 5.42
C LEU A 104 -8.54 -10.77 5.03
N ALA A 105 -8.98 -9.66 4.45
CA ALA A 105 -10.30 -9.53 3.85
C ALA A 105 -10.23 -8.73 2.54
N ASN A 106 -11.20 -8.97 1.67
CA ASN A 106 -11.43 -8.18 0.47
C ASN A 106 -12.46 -7.08 0.76
N LEU A 107 -12.24 -5.91 0.16
CA LEU A 107 -13.16 -4.77 0.22
C LEU A 107 -14.44 -5.01 -0.59
N GLN A 108 -14.40 -5.89 -1.59
CA GLN A 108 -15.54 -6.22 -2.46
C GLN A 108 -16.17 -4.98 -3.14
N ILE A 109 -15.30 -4.05 -3.57
CA ILE A 109 -15.70 -2.84 -4.29
C ILE A 109 -14.96 -2.74 -5.64
N PRO A 110 -15.57 -2.09 -6.65
CA PRO A 110 -14.95 -1.93 -7.96
C PRO A 110 -13.65 -1.13 -7.89
N TYR A 111 -12.65 -1.58 -8.65
CA TYR A 111 -11.39 -0.84 -8.83
C TYR A 111 -11.61 0.61 -9.28
N SER A 112 -12.54 0.84 -10.21
CA SER A 112 -12.84 2.17 -10.73
C SER A 112 -13.32 3.14 -9.65
N ALA A 113 -14.17 2.67 -8.72
CA ALA A 113 -14.66 3.48 -7.60
C ALA A 113 -13.51 3.86 -6.65
N VAL A 114 -12.64 2.91 -6.31
CA VAL A 114 -11.45 3.16 -5.49
C VAL A 114 -10.51 4.14 -6.18
N ALA A 115 -10.19 3.91 -7.45
CA ALA A 115 -9.30 4.76 -8.22
C ALA A 115 -9.82 6.19 -8.32
N ALA A 116 -11.13 6.37 -8.59
CA ALA A 116 -11.77 7.68 -8.65
C ALA A 116 -11.71 8.42 -7.30
N ALA A 117 -12.03 7.72 -6.20
CA ALA A 117 -11.98 8.28 -4.86
C ALA A 117 -10.57 8.73 -4.46
N LEU A 118 -9.56 7.89 -4.73
CA LEU A 118 -8.16 8.24 -4.46
C LEU A 118 -7.67 9.40 -5.33
N ARG A 119 -8.00 9.41 -6.63
CA ARG A 119 -7.62 10.51 -7.53
C ARG A 119 -8.22 11.84 -7.06
N SER A 120 -9.50 11.86 -6.73
CA SER A 120 -10.18 13.05 -6.23
C SER A 120 -9.57 13.54 -4.91
N HIS A 121 -9.31 12.64 -3.96
CA HIS A 121 -8.72 13.02 -2.67
C HIS A 121 -7.31 13.61 -2.81
N TRP A 122 -6.48 13.04 -3.68
CA TRP A 122 -5.10 13.48 -3.90
C TRP A 122 -4.95 14.55 -4.99
N GLN A 123 -6.07 14.99 -5.61
CA GLN A 123 -6.06 15.90 -6.76
C GLN A 123 -5.14 15.42 -7.89
N ALA A 124 -5.11 14.10 -8.10
CA ALA A 124 -4.22 13.44 -9.05
C ALA A 124 -4.87 13.32 -10.43
N ASP A 125 -5.35 14.46 -10.95
CA ASP A 125 -6.12 14.55 -12.20
C ASP A 125 -5.22 14.73 -13.44
N SER A 126 -3.97 15.14 -13.23
CA SER A 126 -2.99 15.31 -14.30
C SER A 126 -2.27 14.00 -14.61
N GLN A 127 -2.09 13.72 -15.90
CA GLN A 127 -1.24 12.62 -16.35
C GLN A 127 0.23 13.02 -16.26
N CYS A 128 1.08 12.07 -15.88
CA CYS A 128 2.52 12.24 -15.97
C CYS A 128 2.96 11.84 -17.38
N ASP A 129 3.21 12.82 -18.24
CA ASP A 129 3.60 12.58 -19.63
C ASP A 129 5.09 12.25 -19.78
N SER A 130 5.91 12.57 -18.78
CA SER A 130 7.37 12.43 -18.83
C SER A 130 7.87 11.20 -18.06
N VAL A 131 7.29 10.03 -18.31
CA VAL A 131 7.78 8.78 -17.70
C VAL A 131 9.11 8.37 -18.35
N PRO A 132 10.19 8.11 -17.57
CA PRO A 132 11.51 7.82 -18.13
C PRO A 132 11.62 6.36 -18.63
N ALA A 133 10.94 6.05 -19.73
CA ALA A 133 10.77 4.69 -20.26
C ALA A 133 12.09 3.92 -20.41
N ARG A 134 13.12 4.52 -21.04
CA ARG A 134 14.45 3.87 -21.20
C ARG A 134 15.09 3.48 -19.87
N ARG A 135 14.90 4.29 -18.83
CA ARG A 135 15.45 3.99 -17.50
C ARG A 135 14.67 2.86 -16.83
N ILE A 136 13.35 2.84 -16.98
CA ILE A 136 12.50 1.74 -16.49
C ILE A 136 12.90 0.43 -17.17
N GLU A 137 13.04 0.43 -18.49
CA GLU A 137 13.46 -0.75 -19.26
C GLU A 137 14.83 -1.27 -18.82
N SER A 138 15.82 -0.38 -18.65
CA SER A 138 17.12 -0.77 -18.11
C SER A 138 17.01 -1.34 -16.70
N LEU A 139 16.19 -0.75 -15.82
CA LEU A 139 15.99 -1.29 -14.48
C LEU A 139 15.30 -2.66 -14.49
N VAL A 140 14.33 -2.89 -15.39
CA VAL A 140 13.69 -4.20 -15.53
C VAL A 140 14.72 -5.22 -16.00
N ARG A 141 15.43 -4.93 -17.10
CA ARG A 141 16.42 -5.82 -17.69
C ARG A 141 17.57 -6.11 -16.75
N ASP A 142 18.17 -5.09 -16.16
CA ASP A 142 19.46 -5.22 -15.46
C ASP A 142 19.27 -5.54 -13.97
N LYS A 143 18.05 -5.43 -13.43
CA LYS A 143 17.78 -5.60 -12.01
C LYS A 143 16.50 -6.38 -11.70
N TYR A 144 15.32 -5.82 -11.96
CA TYR A 144 14.08 -6.38 -11.41
C TYR A 144 13.65 -7.72 -12.02
N SER A 145 14.11 -8.06 -13.23
CA SER A 145 13.91 -9.38 -13.84
C SER A 145 14.97 -10.41 -13.44
N GLN A 146 16.06 -9.99 -12.80
CA GLN A 146 17.20 -10.86 -12.53
C GLN A 146 16.96 -11.74 -11.30
N GLN A 147 17.24 -13.05 -11.41
CA GLN A 147 17.14 -13.96 -10.26
C GLN A 147 18.09 -13.56 -9.14
N ALA A 148 19.30 -13.08 -9.47
CA ALA A 148 20.26 -12.59 -8.50
C ALA A 148 19.73 -11.42 -7.66
N TRP A 149 18.78 -10.64 -8.19
CA TRP A 149 18.08 -9.62 -7.43
C TRP A 149 16.92 -10.20 -6.61
N ASN A 150 16.09 -11.05 -7.21
CA ASN A 150 14.86 -11.55 -6.59
C ASN A 150 15.08 -12.65 -5.54
N LEU A 151 16.17 -13.41 -5.63
CA LEU A 151 16.48 -14.55 -4.75
C LEU A 151 17.65 -14.28 -3.80
N ALA A 152 18.34 -13.14 -3.93
CA ALA A 152 19.29 -12.69 -2.93
C ALA A 152 18.55 -12.47 -1.60
N ARG A 153 19.02 -13.13 -0.54
CA ARG A 153 18.53 -12.96 0.82
C ARG A 153 19.31 -11.89 1.54
#